data_AF-A0A3R9NG66-F1
#
_entry.id   AF-A0A3R9NG66-F1
#
_cell.length_a   1.000
_cell.length_b   1.000
_cell.length_c   1.000
_cell.angle_alpha   90.00
_cell.angle_beta   90.00
_cell.angle_gamma   90.00
#
_symmetry.space_group_name_H-M   'P 1'
#
loop_
_entity.id
_entity.type
_entity.pdbx_description
1 polymer ?
#
loop_
_entity_poly.entity_id
_entity_poly.type
_entity_poly.pdbx_seq_one_letter_code
_entity_poly.pdbx_strand_id
1 'polypeptide(L)'
;MLDVREQEQEKLWDSILTLANIDPEQAKVVFKAVVERSLRHVGMFTPLITSIPLRLPDNENVHMLKNLEKQINKYLVQNEEEKAYEFFVEYIEALSNLTETDSKIIQRQLIASILRRQRQKSVSMSQRLSTAMISTEEDEPLYYTPKEVAKRLGVSDQTVRRMCDRRKFPGAYQTDGGHWKIPKDVLITTEDQDEKAEQLLQHIDAKNTKAGDIDEFDL
;
A
#
# COMPACT_ATOMS: atom_id res chain seq x y z
N MET A 1 -15.34 -11.96 13.77
CA MET A 1 -14.00 -12.20 14.34
C MET A 1 -13.28 -10.86 14.19
N LEU A 2 -13.08 -10.11 15.27
CA LEU A 2 -12.39 -8.82 15.21
C LEU A 2 -10.99 -9.07 14.64
N ASP A 3 -10.65 -8.35 13.58
CA ASP A 3 -9.38 -8.50 12.87
C ASP A 3 -8.24 -8.24 13.87
N VAL A 4 -7.23 -9.11 13.93
CA VAL A 4 -6.06 -8.95 14.80
C VAL A 4 -5.44 -7.55 14.63
N ARG A 5 -5.55 -6.99 13.42
CA ARG A 5 -5.08 -5.65 13.06
C ARG A 5 -5.87 -4.51 13.73
N GLU A 6 -7.17 -4.71 13.99
CA GLU A 6 -8.02 -3.74 14.69
C GLU A 6 -7.66 -3.69 16.18
N GLN A 7 -7.37 -4.85 16.79
CA GLN A 7 -6.91 -4.93 18.18
C GLN A 7 -5.52 -4.31 18.39
N GLU A 8 -4.59 -4.52 17.45
CA GLU A 8 -3.29 -3.83 17.48
C GLU A 8 -3.46 -2.31 17.39
N GLN A 9 -4.38 -1.85 16.54
CA GLN A 9 -4.63 -0.44 16.33
C GLN A 9 -5.29 0.22 17.54
N GLU A 10 -6.22 -0.46 18.21
CA GLU A 10 -6.77 0.02 19.49
C GLU A 10 -5.68 0.19 20.55
N LYS A 11 -4.76 -0.77 20.66
CA LYS A 11 -3.62 -0.67 21.60
C LYS A 11 -2.68 0.48 21.27
N LEU A 12 -2.49 0.81 19.99
CA LEU A 12 -1.69 1.96 19.57
C LEU A 12 -2.33 3.28 19.99
N TRP A 13 -3.64 3.42 19.88
CA TRP A 13 -4.38 4.60 20.38
C TRP A 13 -4.22 4.76 21.89
N ASP A 14 -4.35 3.68 22.64
CA ASP A 14 -4.20 3.71 24.10
C ASP A 14 -2.74 4.00 24.50
N SER A 15 -1.77 3.55 23.70
CA SER A 15 -0.35 3.85 23.89
C SER A 15 -0.04 5.34 23.74
N ILE A 16 -0.72 6.06 22.84
CA ILE A 16 -0.53 7.51 22.69
C ILE A 16 -0.89 8.25 23.98
N LEU A 17 -1.99 7.87 24.65
CA LEU A 17 -2.39 8.48 25.93
C LEU A 17 -1.38 8.18 27.05
N THR A 18 -0.80 6.98 27.07
CA THR A 18 0.25 6.65 28.04
C THR A 18 1.53 7.42 27.77
N LEU A 19 1.94 7.52 26.51
CA LEU A 19 3.17 8.21 26.11
C LEU A 19 3.04 9.72 26.26
N ALA A 20 1.85 10.29 26.07
CA ALA A 20 1.59 11.71 26.28
C ALA A 20 1.99 12.18 27.69
N ASN A 21 1.85 11.30 28.69
CA ASN A 21 2.22 11.59 30.08
C ASN A 21 3.71 11.36 30.40
N ILE A 22 4.44 10.64 29.55
CA ILE A 22 5.83 10.20 29.80
C ILE A 22 6.80 10.99 28.91
N ASP A 23 6.56 10.96 27.59
CA ASP A 23 7.35 11.62 26.57
C ASP A 23 6.43 12.19 25.47
N PRO A 24 6.15 13.50 25.49
CA PRO A 24 5.23 14.13 24.54
C PRO A 24 5.77 14.13 23.10
N GLU A 25 7.10 14.14 22.90
CA GLU A 25 7.71 14.10 21.57
C GLU A 25 7.55 12.71 20.96
N GLN A 26 7.80 11.66 21.75
CA GLN A 26 7.56 10.29 21.31
C GLN A 26 6.07 10.03 21.03
N ALA A 27 5.18 10.56 21.88
CA ALA A 27 3.74 10.46 21.68
C ALA A 27 3.27 11.11 20.37
N LYS A 28 3.86 12.26 20.00
CA LYS A 28 3.59 12.95 18.73
C LYS A 28 4.03 12.13 17.51
N VAL A 29 5.17 11.44 17.59
CA VAL A 29 5.64 10.53 16.53
C VAL A 29 4.69 9.34 16.38
N VAL A 30 4.30 8.70 17.49
CA VAL A 30 3.39 7.56 17.48
C VAL A 30 2.01 7.98 16.95
N PHE A 31 1.49 9.13 17.40
CA PHE A 31 0.22 9.66 16.91
C PHE A 31 0.22 9.84 15.39
N LYS A 32 1.26 10.46 14.85
CA LYS A 32 1.41 10.62 13.41
C LYS A 32 1.45 9.28 12.68
N ALA A 33 2.19 8.30 13.20
CA ALA A 33 2.26 6.96 12.61
C ALA A 33 0.90 6.25 12.60
N VAL A 34 0.09 6.42 13.67
CA VAL A 34 -1.27 5.88 13.75
C VAL A 34 -2.16 6.52 12.69
N VAL A 35 -2.17 7.86 12.59
CA VAL A 35 -2.95 8.58 11.58
C VAL A 35 -2.57 8.16 10.15
N GLU A 36 -1.28 8.01 9.87
CA GLU A 36 -0.81 7.52 8.57
C GLU A 36 -1.30 6.09 8.28
N ARG A 37 -1.26 5.21 9.28
CA ARG A 37 -1.75 3.82 9.16
C ARG A 37 -3.26 3.79 8.88
N SER A 38 -4.05 4.57 9.62
CA SER A 38 -5.50 4.74 9.39
C SER A 38 -5.80 5.17 7.95
N LEU A 39 -5.13 6.21 7.48
CA LEU A 39 -5.35 6.75 6.14
C LEU A 39 -4.88 5.79 5.03
N ARG A 40 -3.87 4.97 5.29
CA ARG A 40 -3.46 3.89 4.37
C ARG A 40 -4.49 2.78 4.30
N HIS A 41 -5.09 2.41 5.43
CA HIS A 41 -6.10 1.35 5.49
C HIS A 41 -7.33 1.69 4.63
N VAL A 42 -7.76 2.96 4.66
CA VAL A 42 -8.88 3.48 3.86
C VAL A 42 -8.47 3.78 2.40
N GLY A 43 -7.21 3.57 2.03
CA GLY A 43 -6.69 3.84 0.67
C GLY A 43 -6.52 5.32 0.33
N MET A 44 -6.66 6.21 1.32
CA MET A 44 -6.68 7.67 1.19
C MET A 44 -5.38 8.36 1.62
N PHE A 45 -4.34 7.58 1.96
CA PHE A 45 -3.04 8.13 2.31
C PHE A 45 -2.46 9.04 1.21
N THR A 46 -1.96 10.20 1.58
CA THR A 46 -1.21 11.11 0.72
C THR A 46 0.11 11.51 1.38
N PRO A 47 1.17 11.80 0.58
CA PRO A 47 2.45 12.27 1.12
C PRO A 47 2.35 13.54 1.95
N LEU A 48 1.27 14.32 1.80
CA LEU A 48 1.03 15.52 2.59
C LEU A 48 0.81 15.20 4.06
N ILE A 49 0.22 14.06 4.41
CA ILE A 49 -0.01 13.65 5.82
C ILE A 49 1.31 13.61 6.59
N THR A 50 2.37 13.13 5.94
CA THR A 50 3.71 13.06 6.54
C THR A 50 4.34 14.44 6.76
N SER A 51 3.86 15.49 6.10
CA SER A 51 4.36 16.86 6.29
C SER A 51 3.51 17.72 7.23
N ILE A 52 2.35 17.25 7.68
CA ILE A 52 1.44 18.06 8.50
C ILE A 52 1.97 18.15 9.94
N PRO A 53 2.12 19.38 10.49
CA PRO A 53 2.44 19.57 11.90
C PRO A 53 1.19 19.30 12.75
N LEU A 54 1.10 18.08 13.27
CA LEU A 54 0.04 17.67 14.18
C LEU A 54 0.42 18.02 15.63
N ARG A 55 -0.50 18.61 16.38
CA ARG A 55 -0.40 18.75 17.84
C ARG A 55 -0.77 17.42 18.50
N LEU A 56 -0.29 17.25 19.72
CA LEU A 56 -0.70 16.13 20.53
C LEU A 56 -2.20 16.26 20.84
N PRO A 57 -3.03 15.26 20.52
CA PRO A 57 -4.45 15.32 20.80
C PRO A 57 -4.73 15.13 22.29
N ASP A 58 -5.69 15.89 22.82
CA ASP A 58 -6.28 15.64 24.13
C ASP A 58 -7.04 14.29 24.16
N ASN A 59 -7.31 13.80 25.36
CA ASN A 59 -8.00 12.51 25.56
C ASN A 59 -9.36 12.45 24.82
N GLU A 60 -10.14 13.53 24.85
CA GLU A 60 -11.40 13.63 24.09
C GLU A 60 -11.18 13.51 22.58
N ASN A 61 -10.15 14.17 22.04
CA ASN A 61 -9.83 14.14 20.62
C ASN A 61 -9.33 12.75 20.18
N VAL A 62 -8.56 12.06 21.02
CA VAL A 62 -8.15 10.66 20.78
C VAL A 62 -9.35 9.73 20.70
N HIS A 63 -10.28 9.84 21.65
CA HIS A 63 -11.50 9.04 21.64
C HIS A 63 -12.39 9.34 20.43
N MET A 64 -12.51 10.62 20.05
CA MET A 64 -13.27 11.03 18.86
C MET A 64 -12.67 10.43 17.59
N LEU A 65 -11.36 10.57 17.36
CA LEU A 65 -10.67 10.01 16.20
C LEU A 65 -10.76 8.48 16.15
N LYS A 66 -10.60 7.81 17.29
CA LYS A 66 -10.76 6.35 17.43
C LYS A 66 -12.17 5.90 17.03
N ASN A 67 -13.21 6.64 17.46
CA ASN A 67 -14.59 6.31 17.10
C ASN A 67 -14.87 6.54 15.61
N LEU A 68 -14.39 7.64 15.04
CA LEU A 68 -14.53 7.93 13.61
C LEU A 68 -13.86 6.85 12.76
N GLU A 69 -12.65 6.43 13.10
CA GLU A 69 -11.96 5.33 12.44
C GLU A 69 -12.77 4.02 12.47
N LYS A 70 -13.32 3.67 13.64
CA LYS A 70 -14.16 2.48 13.80
C LYS A 70 -15.42 2.54 12.93
N GLN A 71 -16.04 3.70 12.82
CA GLN A 71 -17.21 3.90 11.96
C GLN A 71 -16.82 3.77 10.48
N ILE A 72 -15.73 4.40 10.05
CA ILE A 72 -15.23 4.29 8.67
C ILE A 72 -15.01 2.81 8.31
N ASN A 73 -14.30 2.06 9.14
CA ASN A 73 -14.02 0.64 8.89
C ASN A 73 -15.30 -0.20 8.85
N LYS A 74 -16.25 0.06 9.76
CA LYS A 74 -17.54 -0.62 9.77
C LYS A 74 -18.30 -0.42 8.46
N TYR A 75 -18.41 0.81 7.96
CA TYR A 75 -19.15 1.10 6.73
C TYR A 75 -18.42 0.62 5.47
N LEU A 76 -17.08 0.63 5.46
CA LEU A 76 -16.30 0.02 4.38
C LEU A 76 -16.51 -1.49 4.28
N VAL A 77 -16.55 -2.21 5.42
CA VAL A 77 -16.84 -3.66 5.44
C VAL A 77 -18.28 -3.94 4.99
N GLN A 78 -19.20 -3.02 5.26
CA GLN A 78 -20.61 -3.12 4.86
C GLN A 78 -20.86 -2.67 3.41
N ASN A 79 -19.82 -2.25 2.67
CA ASN A 79 -19.91 -1.73 1.31
C ASN A 79 -20.80 -0.46 1.18
N GLU A 80 -20.98 0.27 2.28
CA GLU A 80 -21.68 1.56 2.33
C GLU A 80 -20.66 2.70 2.19
N GLU A 81 -20.09 2.84 0.99
CA GLU A 81 -18.97 3.77 0.72
C GLU A 81 -19.32 5.23 1.00
N GLU A 82 -20.53 5.68 0.68
CA GLU A 82 -20.96 7.07 0.88
C GLU A 82 -20.86 7.50 2.34
N LYS A 83 -21.44 6.70 3.26
CA LYS A 83 -21.36 6.96 4.70
C LYS A 83 -19.93 6.83 5.21
N ALA A 84 -19.16 5.87 4.71
CA ALA A 84 -17.75 5.76 5.08
C ALA A 84 -16.97 7.05 4.73
N TYR A 85 -17.27 7.66 3.58
CA TYR A 85 -16.66 8.91 3.17
C TYR A 85 -17.17 10.13 3.95
N GLU A 86 -18.43 10.14 4.40
CA GLU A 86 -18.92 11.17 5.32
C GLU A 86 -18.12 11.17 6.64
N PHE A 87 -17.98 10.01 7.28
CA PHE A 87 -17.17 9.88 8.50
C PHE A 87 -15.69 10.18 8.24
N PHE A 88 -15.20 9.92 7.03
CA PHE A 88 -13.85 10.28 6.64
C PHE A 88 -13.64 11.79 6.51
N VAL A 89 -14.64 12.54 6.02
CA VAL A 89 -14.59 14.01 6.00
C VAL A 89 -14.56 14.55 7.43
N GLU A 90 -15.39 14.01 8.32
CA GLU A 90 -15.36 14.35 9.76
C GLU A 90 -14.01 14.02 10.39
N TYR A 91 -13.38 12.91 10.02
CA TYR A 91 -12.04 12.53 10.46
C TYR A 91 -10.97 13.52 10.00
N ILE A 92 -11.01 13.96 8.74
CA ILE A 92 -10.10 14.99 8.23
C ILE A 92 -10.31 16.33 8.94
N GLU A 93 -11.56 16.70 9.22
CA GLU A 93 -11.88 17.92 9.94
C GLU A 93 -11.33 17.89 11.38
N ALA A 94 -11.55 16.78 12.09
CA ALA A 94 -10.98 16.55 13.41
C ALA A 94 -9.45 16.62 13.40
N LEU A 95 -8.80 16.00 12.41
CA LEU A 95 -7.34 16.10 12.24
C LEU A 95 -6.87 17.52 11.93
N SER A 96 -7.62 18.28 11.13
CA SER A 96 -7.26 19.64 10.75
C SER A 96 -7.34 20.59 11.96
N ASN A 97 -8.30 20.37 12.86
CA ASN A 97 -8.40 21.13 14.11
C ASN A 97 -7.23 20.87 15.07
N LEU A 98 -6.53 19.75 14.90
CA LEU A 98 -5.34 19.40 15.69
C LEU A 98 -4.03 19.96 15.11
N THR A 99 -4.10 20.82 14.10
CA THR A 99 -2.89 21.39 13.49
C THR A 99 -2.59 22.78 14.01
N GLU A 100 -1.32 23.18 13.94
CA GLU A 100 -0.88 24.53 14.36
C GLU A 100 -1.31 25.63 13.37
N THR A 101 -1.57 25.24 12.13
CA THR A 101 -1.94 26.14 11.02
C THR A 101 -3.46 26.24 10.91
N ASP A 102 -3.97 27.20 10.13
CA ASP A 102 -5.39 27.34 9.84
C ASP A 102 -6.02 26.00 9.38
N SER A 103 -6.90 25.46 10.23
CA SER A 103 -7.62 24.19 10.04
C SER A 103 -8.26 24.11 8.64
N LYS A 104 -8.80 25.22 8.13
CA LYS A 104 -9.45 25.26 6.81
C LYS A 104 -8.46 25.11 5.65
N ILE A 105 -7.23 25.58 5.81
CA ILE A 105 -6.20 25.46 4.79
C ILE A 105 -5.74 23.99 4.69
N ILE A 106 -5.50 23.35 5.83
CA ILE A 106 -5.04 21.96 5.86
C ILE A 106 -6.14 21.00 5.38
N GLN A 107 -7.39 21.22 5.79
CA GLN A 107 -8.53 20.46 5.28
C GLN A 107 -8.60 20.52 3.75
N ARG A 108 -8.52 21.72 3.16
CA ARG A 108 -8.54 21.91 1.71
C ARG A 108 -7.36 21.24 1.02
N GLN A 109 -6.16 21.33 1.60
CA GLN A 109 -4.96 20.69 1.06
C GLN A 109 -5.06 19.17 1.09
N LEU A 110 -5.56 18.59 2.19
CA LEU A 110 -5.77 17.15 2.33
C LEU A 110 -6.79 16.66 1.30
N ILE A 111 -7.97 17.27 1.23
CA ILE A 111 -9.00 16.91 0.25
C ILE A 111 -8.47 17.06 -1.18
N ALA A 112 -7.82 18.18 -1.51
CA ALA A 112 -7.24 18.39 -2.84
C ALA A 112 -6.18 17.33 -3.20
N SER A 113 -5.37 16.90 -2.24
CA SER A 113 -4.34 15.87 -2.46
C SER A 113 -4.93 14.49 -2.71
N ILE A 114 -6.01 14.16 -2.00
CA ILE A 114 -6.75 12.91 -2.15
C ILE A 114 -7.42 12.89 -3.52
N LEU A 115 -8.13 13.95 -3.88
CA LEU A 115 -8.80 14.10 -5.19
C LEU A 115 -7.79 14.06 -6.35
N ARG A 116 -6.63 14.71 -6.21
CA ARG A 116 -5.56 14.65 -7.21
C ARG A 116 -5.06 13.23 -7.43
N ARG A 117 -4.91 12.44 -6.37
CA ARG A 117 -4.47 11.03 -6.44
C ARG A 117 -5.53 10.15 -7.10
N GLN A 118 -6.80 10.32 -6.75
CA GLN A 118 -7.91 9.62 -7.41
C GLN A 118 -7.99 9.96 -8.91
N ARG A 119 -7.81 11.23 -9.27
CA ARG A 119 -7.76 11.66 -10.68
C ARG A 119 -6.55 11.11 -11.42
N GLN A 120 -5.38 10.99 -10.78
CA GLN A 120 -4.22 10.36 -11.42
C GLN A 120 -4.42 8.86 -11.65
N LYS A 121 -5.09 8.15 -10.72
CA LYS A 121 -5.52 6.77 -10.95
C LYS A 121 -6.51 6.66 -12.13
N SER A 122 -7.45 7.59 -12.26
CA SER A 122 -8.44 7.57 -13.36
C SER A 122 -7.89 8.05 -14.70
N VAL A 123 -6.97 9.02 -14.74
CA VAL A 123 -6.30 9.48 -15.96
C VAL A 123 -5.31 8.42 -16.47
N SER A 124 -4.62 7.71 -15.55
CA SER A 124 -3.82 6.53 -15.91
C SER A 124 -4.69 5.42 -16.52
N MET A 125 -5.95 5.27 -16.11
CA MET A 125 -6.92 4.37 -16.78
C MET A 125 -7.47 4.94 -18.09
N SER A 126 -7.78 6.24 -18.16
CA SER A 126 -8.36 6.91 -19.33
C SER A 126 -7.38 7.01 -20.49
N GLN A 127 -6.08 7.27 -20.22
CA GLN A 127 -5.02 7.19 -21.22
C GLN A 127 -4.76 5.75 -21.70
N ARG A 128 -5.10 4.72 -20.90
CA ARG A 128 -5.07 3.32 -21.34
C ARG A 128 -6.26 2.95 -22.24
N LEU A 129 -7.42 3.56 -22.02
CA LEU A 129 -8.63 3.37 -22.84
C LEU A 129 -8.53 4.06 -24.21
N SER A 130 -7.86 5.21 -24.31
CA SER A 130 -7.71 5.91 -25.61
C SER A 130 -6.73 5.21 -26.56
N THR A 131 -5.79 4.43 -26.03
CA THR A 131 -4.90 3.56 -26.81
C THR A 131 -5.57 2.23 -27.22
N ALA A 132 -6.74 1.90 -26.67
CA ALA A 132 -7.42 0.62 -26.89
C ALA A 132 -8.36 0.58 -28.12
N MET A 133 -8.55 1.69 -28.85
CA MET A 133 -9.59 1.76 -29.90
C MET A 133 -9.10 1.77 -31.36
N ILE A 134 -7.82 1.47 -31.63
CA ILE A 134 -7.35 1.35 -33.01
C ILE A 134 -6.65 -0.01 -33.22
N SER A 135 -7.38 -0.92 -33.87
CA SER A 135 -6.96 -2.18 -34.54
C SER A 135 -6.55 -3.35 -33.62
N THR A 136 -7.45 -4.32 -33.39
CA THR A 136 -7.61 -5.62 -34.11
C THR A 136 -6.54 -6.66 -33.79
N GLU A 137 -6.98 -7.70 -33.07
CA GLU A 137 -6.46 -9.07 -33.03
C GLU A 137 -5.02 -9.26 -32.52
N GLU A 138 -4.88 -9.42 -31.20
CA GLU A 138 -4.08 -10.45 -30.50
C GLU A 138 -4.16 -10.21 -28.98
N ASP A 139 -4.47 -11.26 -28.23
CA ASP A 139 -4.80 -11.22 -26.79
C ASP A 139 -3.60 -10.82 -25.89
N GLU A 140 -3.87 -9.82 -25.02
CA GLU A 140 -3.20 -9.38 -23.77
C GLU A 140 -1.93 -8.49 -23.78
N PRO A 141 -1.78 -7.62 -22.74
CA PRO A 141 -0.80 -7.91 -21.69
C PRO A 141 -1.17 -7.37 -20.27
N LEU A 142 -2.35 -7.71 -19.74
CA LEU A 142 -2.77 -7.32 -18.37
C LEU A 142 -2.27 -8.28 -17.28
N TYR A 143 -1.84 -9.48 -17.64
CA TYR A 143 -1.37 -10.50 -16.70
C TYR A 143 0.02 -10.99 -17.10
N TYR A 144 0.82 -11.34 -16.10
CA TYR A 144 2.02 -12.12 -16.28
C TYR A 144 1.69 -13.61 -16.23
N THR A 145 2.45 -14.37 -17.01
CA THR A 145 2.56 -15.80 -16.87
C THR A 145 3.49 -16.15 -15.70
N PRO A 146 3.36 -17.36 -15.12
CA PRO A 146 4.27 -17.85 -14.10
C PRO A 146 5.75 -17.78 -14.49
N LYS A 147 6.06 -17.99 -15.79
CA LYS A 147 7.41 -17.92 -16.34
C LYS A 147 8.00 -16.51 -16.29
N GLU A 148 7.18 -15.49 -16.56
CA GLU A 148 7.61 -14.09 -16.51
C GLU A 148 7.82 -13.64 -15.06
N VAL A 149 6.92 -14.05 -14.16
CA VAL A 149 7.05 -13.78 -12.72
C VAL A 149 8.27 -14.50 -12.13
N ALA A 150 8.55 -15.72 -12.58
CA ALA A 150 9.71 -16.51 -12.18
C ALA A 150 11.02 -15.78 -12.51
N LYS A 151 11.10 -15.23 -13.73
CA LYS A 151 12.25 -14.42 -14.16
C LYS A 151 12.43 -13.17 -13.28
N ARG A 152 11.35 -12.44 -13.03
CA ARG A 152 11.39 -11.20 -12.23
C ARG A 152 11.74 -11.44 -10.76
N LEU A 153 11.23 -12.53 -10.17
CA LEU A 153 11.50 -12.90 -8.78
C LEU A 153 12.80 -13.70 -8.59
N GLY A 154 13.47 -14.10 -9.68
CA GLY A 154 14.67 -14.93 -9.63
C GLY A 154 14.41 -16.33 -9.04
N VAL A 155 13.22 -16.89 -9.26
CA VAL A 155 12.82 -18.22 -8.74
C VAL A 155 12.37 -19.14 -9.87
N SER A 156 12.22 -20.44 -9.59
CA SER A 156 11.71 -21.39 -10.59
C SER A 156 10.23 -21.17 -10.91
N ASP A 157 9.81 -21.49 -12.14
CA ASP A 157 8.39 -21.49 -12.56
C ASP A 157 7.50 -22.33 -11.63
N GLN A 158 8.02 -23.47 -11.17
CA GLN A 158 7.33 -24.36 -10.23
C GLN A 158 7.12 -23.71 -8.86
N THR A 159 8.09 -22.90 -8.40
CA THR A 159 7.97 -22.12 -7.17
C THR A 159 6.84 -21.09 -7.30
N VAL A 160 6.76 -20.38 -8.43
CA VAL A 160 5.70 -19.40 -8.68
C VAL A 160 4.33 -20.05 -8.69
N ARG A 161 4.16 -21.21 -9.34
CA ARG A 161 2.88 -21.96 -9.33
C ARG A 161 2.46 -22.34 -7.91
N ARG A 162 3.39 -22.86 -7.09
CA ARG A 162 3.13 -23.14 -5.67
C ARG A 162 2.75 -21.89 -4.86
N MET A 163 3.29 -20.72 -5.23
CA MET A 163 2.93 -19.44 -4.62
C MET A 163 1.51 -18.99 -5.02
N CYS A 164 1.11 -19.21 -6.27
CA CYS A 164 -0.26 -19.02 -6.74
C CYS A 164 -1.26 -19.90 -5.96
N ASP A 165 -0.96 -21.20 -5.81
CA ASP A 165 -1.79 -22.14 -5.04
C ASP A 165 -1.96 -21.69 -3.58
N ARG A 166 -0.90 -21.11 -3.00
CA ARG A 166 -0.88 -20.57 -1.63
C ARG A 166 -1.46 -19.15 -1.52
N ARG A 167 -2.07 -18.63 -2.59
CA ARG A 167 -2.65 -17.27 -2.68
C ARG A 167 -1.67 -16.16 -2.26
N LYS A 168 -0.38 -16.34 -2.54
CA LYS A 168 0.65 -15.32 -2.29
C LYS A 168 0.57 -14.15 -3.26
N PHE A 169 -0.07 -14.34 -4.41
CA PHE A 169 -0.38 -13.30 -5.38
C PHE A 169 -1.88 -12.96 -5.32
N PRO A 170 -2.27 -11.81 -4.76
CA PRO A 170 -3.67 -11.38 -4.72
C PRO A 170 -4.22 -11.21 -6.13
N GLY A 171 -5.40 -11.76 -6.41
CA GLY A 171 -6.03 -11.67 -7.73
C GLY A 171 -5.45 -12.60 -8.80
N ALA A 172 -4.47 -13.45 -8.47
CA ALA A 172 -4.05 -14.52 -9.38
C ALA A 172 -5.14 -15.59 -9.47
N TYR A 173 -5.45 -16.01 -10.70
CA TYR A 173 -6.44 -17.05 -10.98
C TYR A 173 -5.96 -17.99 -12.07
N GLN A 174 -6.58 -19.16 -12.13
CA GLN A 174 -6.31 -20.16 -13.16
C GLN A 174 -7.41 -20.09 -14.22
N THR A 175 -7.04 -20.06 -15.50
CA THR A 175 -8.00 -20.15 -16.61
C THR A 175 -8.53 -21.57 -16.75
N ASP A 176 -9.61 -21.75 -17.50
CA ASP A 176 -10.22 -23.07 -17.78
C ASP A 176 -9.22 -24.07 -18.40
N GLY A 177 -8.16 -23.57 -19.06
CA GLY A 177 -7.07 -24.39 -19.61
C GLY A 177 -5.95 -24.74 -18.61
N GLY A 178 -6.08 -24.41 -17.33
CA GLY A 178 -5.09 -24.73 -16.31
C GLY A 178 -3.88 -23.77 -16.26
N HIS A 179 -3.92 -22.65 -16.99
CA HIS A 179 -2.86 -21.66 -16.98
C HIS A 179 -3.09 -20.60 -15.91
N TRP A 180 -2.06 -20.29 -15.13
CA TRP A 180 -2.11 -19.22 -14.15
C TRP A 180 -1.96 -17.85 -14.81
N LYS A 181 -2.82 -16.92 -14.42
CA LYS A 181 -2.77 -15.50 -14.79
C LYS A 181 -2.47 -14.71 -13.51
N ILE A 182 -1.33 -14.02 -13.49
CA ILE A 182 -0.86 -13.26 -12.33
C ILE A 182 -0.97 -11.77 -12.66
N PRO A 183 -1.76 -10.99 -11.91
CA PRO A 183 -1.90 -9.56 -12.17
C PRO A 183 -0.56 -8.82 -12.07
N LYS A 184 -0.27 -7.93 -13.03
CA LYS A 184 1.01 -7.20 -13.08
C LYS A 184 1.23 -6.26 -11.89
N ASP A 185 0.15 -5.78 -11.28
CA ASP A 185 0.13 -4.85 -10.13
C ASP A 185 0.59 -5.50 -8.81
N VAL A 186 0.67 -6.82 -8.74
CA VAL A 186 1.18 -7.54 -7.56
C VAL A 186 2.70 -7.42 -7.42
N LEU A 187 3.40 -7.20 -8.53
CA LEU A 187 4.84 -6.98 -8.52
C LEU A 187 5.14 -5.50 -8.27
N ILE A 188 5.95 -5.23 -7.23
CA ILE A 188 6.33 -3.88 -6.81
C ILE A 188 7.47 -3.34 -7.69
N THR A 189 8.20 -4.22 -8.39
CA THR A 189 9.34 -3.85 -9.22
C THR A 189 8.90 -3.31 -10.59
N THR A 190 9.63 -2.31 -11.08
CA THR A 190 9.44 -1.80 -12.45
C THR A 190 10.30 -2.59 -13.43
N GLU A 191 9.94 -2.57 -14.70
CA GLU A 191 10.68 -3.26 -15.77
C GLU A 191 12.16 -2.82 -15.83
N ASP A 192 12.43 -1.51 -15.68
CA ASP A 192 13.79 -0.97 -15.57
C ASP A 192 14.59 -1.52 -14.37
N GLN A 193 13.92 -1.89 -13.28
CA GLN A 193 14.57 -2.48 -12.10
C GLN A 193 14.88 -3.95 -12.34
N ASP A 194 13.96 -4.67 -12.99
CA ASP A 194 14.13 -6.08 -13.34
C ASP A 194 15.29 -6.24 -14.35
N GLU A 195 15.41 -5.36 -15.35
CA GLU A 195 16.53 -5.38 -16.30
C GLU A 195 17.89 -5.12 -15.64
N LYS A 196 17.95 -4.15 -14.72
CA LYS A 196 19.19 -3.86 -13.98
C LYS A 196 19.59 -5.03 -13.07
N ALA A 197 18.61 -5.68 -12.45
CA ALA A 197 18.85 -6.85 -11.62
C ALA A 197 19.39 -8.03 -12.46
N GLU A 198 18.80 -8.28 -13.63
CA GLU A 198 19.25 -9.30 -14.57
C GLU A 198 20.69 -9.06 -15.03
N GLN A 199 21.04 -7.82 -15.41
CA GLN A 199 22.41 -7.47 -15.82
C GLN A 199 23.42 -7.67 -14.69
N LEU A 200 23.04 -7.33 -13.46
CA LEU A 200 23.87 -7.53 -12.27
C LEU A 200 24.10 -9.02 -12.01
N LEU A 201 23.05 -9.84 -12.06
CA LEU A 201 23.13 -11.29 -11.86
C LEU A 201 24.00 -11.96 -12.92
N GLN A 202 23.83 -11.60 -14.20
CA GLN A 202 24.67 -12.11 -15.29
C GLN A 202 26.14 -11.75 -15.09
N HIS A 203 26.44 -10.56 -14.58
CA HIS A 203 27.81 -10.16 -14.28
C HIS A 203 28.42 -10.99 -13.13
N ILE A 204 27.63 -11.27 -12.09
CA ILE A 204 28.03 -12.11 -10.96
C ILE A 204 28.26 -13.57 -11.41
N ASP A 205 27.33 -14.14 -12.17
CA ASP A 205 27.47 -15.51 -12.69
C ASP A 205 28.68 -15.66 -13.61
N ALA A 206 28.93 -14.67 -14.47
CA ALA A 206 30.12 -14.65 -15.31
C ALA A 206 31.42 -14.56 -14.50
N LYS A 207 31.40 -13.88 -13.34
CA LYS A 207 32.54 -13.82 -12.42
C LYS A 207 32.73 -15.12 -11.67
N ASN A 208 31.66 -15.74 -11.18
CA ASN A 208 31.70 -17.02 -10.47
C ASN A 208 32.16 -18.16 -11.38
N THR A 209 31.64 -18.22 -12.62
CA THR A 209 32.05 -19.23 -13.61
C THR A 209 33.54 -19.11 -13.96
N LYS A 210 34.08 -17.88 -13.97
CA LYS A 210 35.52 -17.63 -14.18
C LYS A 210 36.39 -17.91 -12.96
N ALA A 211 35.85 -17.75 -11.76
CA ALA A 211 36.57 -18.01 -10.52
C ALA A 211 36.71 -19.52 -10.22
N GLY A 212 35.86 -20.36 -10.83
CA GLY A 212 35.82 -21.79 -10.57
C GLY A 212 35.14 -22.12 -9.24
N ASP A 213 34.78 -23.40 -9.04
CA ASP A 213 34.29 -23.85 -7.74
C ASP A 213 35.41 -23.69 -6.70
N ILE A 214 35.09 -23.01 -5.61
CA ILE A 214 35.95 -22.95 -4.44
C ILE A 214 35.75 -24.28 -3.72
N ASP A 215 36.75 -25.15 -3.75
CA ASP A 215 36.73 -26.37 -2.96
C ASP A 215 36.81 -25.99 -1.47
N GLU A 216 35.70 -26.16 -0.76
CA GLU A 216 35.56 -25.82 0.66
C GLU A 216 36.46 -26.68 1.57
N PHE A 217 37.17 -27.67 1.01
CA PHE A 217 38.12 -28.55 1.72
C PHE A 217 39.60 -28.17 1.54
N ASP A 218 39.91 -27.12 0.77
CA ASP A 218 41.27 -26.56 0.63
C ASP A 218 41.46 -25.30 1.53
N LEU A 219 41.38 -25.49 2.86
CA LEU A 219 41.65 -24.47 3.89
C LEU A 219 42.82 -24.88 4.81
#